data_AF-A0A434STI3-F1
#
_entry.id   AF-A0A434STI3-F1
#
_cell.length_a   1.000
_cell.length_b   1.000
_cell.length_c   1.000
_cell.angle_alpha   90.00
_cell.angle_beta   90.00
_cell.angle_gamma   90.00
#
_symmetry.space_group_name_H-M   'P 1'
#
loop_
_entity.id
_entity.type
_entity.pdbx_description
1 polymer ?
#
loop_
_entity_poly.entity_id
_entity_poly.type
_entity_poly.pdbx_seq_one_letter_code
_entity_poly.pdbx_strand_id
1 'polypeptide(L)'
;MLPITLEWQVCPDGVRADFDVEGDKLFYLPRSERRTSRAYNVSDLSSPLVLNFLNSSSTVEKRANFFAAYGLLEKSVCTDDMVSDALGVLDKAVKVGPLADHPERIAILNDLLSESTAMHLGFDYLGLNQTRRMVIRPRSLFDLMCAEIAMAAEVDAALTSCENCSRLFYTGHLTGRRNTARYCSDRCRAAANRKLAGGR
;
A
#
# COMPACT_ATOMS: atom_id res chain seq x y z
N MET A 1 13.06 8.05 -12.23
CA MET A 1 12.15 8.16 -11.07
C MET A 1 12.94 8.58 -9.83
N LEU A 2 12.47 9.62 -9.12
CA LEU A 2 13.07 10.01 -7.83
C LEU A 2 12.69 8.98 -6.76
N PRO A 3 13.63 8.57 -5.89
CA PRO A 3 13.33 7.62 -4.82
C PRO A 3 12.34 8.22 -3.82
N ILE A 4 11.38 7.40 -3.39
CA ILE A 4 10.34 7.78 -2.43
C ILE A 4 10.65 7.08 -1.12
N THR A 5 10.83 7.86 -0.06
CA THR A 5 11.24 7.34 1.25
C THR A 5 10.37 7.91 2.36
N LEU A 6 9.85 7.05 3.23
CA LEU A 6 9.12 7.44 4.43
C LEU A 6 9.81 6.89 5.67
N GLU A 7 10.15 7.78 6.61
CA GLU A 7 10.47 7.38 7.98
C GLU A 7 9.18 7.37 8.80
N TRP A 8 8.80 6.18 9.27
CA TRP A 8 7.55 5.97 9.98
C TRP A 8 7.77 5.35 11.35
N GLN A 9 6.71 5.29 12.14
CA GLN A 9 6.71 4.65 13.45
C GLN A 9 5.70 3.52 13.48
N VAL A 10 6.11 2.40 14.06
CA VAL A 10 5.26 1.23 14.30
C VAL A 10 5.23 0.90 15.78
N CYS A 11 4.12 0.32 16.25
CA CYS A 11 4.00 -0.21 17.60
C CYS A 11 4.45 -1.68 17.60
N PRO A 12 5.61 -2.03 18.22
CA PRO A 12 6.11 -3.41 18.18
C PRO A 12 5.20 -4.38 18.93
N ASP A 13 4.40 -3.89 19.87
CA ASP A 13 3.44 -4.71 20.63
C ASP A 13 2.13 -4.95 19.86
N GLY A 14 2.00 -4.35 18.67
CA GLY A 14 0.85 -4.47 17.78
C GLY A 14 -0.20 -3.37 17.93
N VAL A 15 -1.26 -3.50 17.15
CA VAL A 15 -2.43 -2.60 17.12
C VAL A 15 -3.67 -3.40 17.49
N ARG A 16 -4.60 -2.78 18.20
CA ARG A 16 -5.92 -3.35 18.50
C ARG A 16 -7.00 -2.45 17.93
N ALA A 17 -8.16 -3.04 17.63
CA ALA A 17 -9.37 -2.30 17.35
C ALA A 17 -10.18 -2.21 18.64
N ASP A 18 -10.68 -1.02 18.97
CA ASP A 18 -11.43 -0.75 20.19
C ASP A 18 -12.62 0.14 19.85
N PHE A 19 -13.75 -0.05 20.53
CA PHE A 19 -14.90 0.83 20.37
C PHE A 19 -14.78 2.04 21.31
N ASP A 20 -15.38 3.15 20.93
CA ASP A 20 -15.55 4.29 21.82
C ASP A 20 -16.46 3.94 23.01
N VAL A 21 -16.54 4.85 23.98
CA VAL A 21 -17.31 4.62 25.22
C VAL A 21 -18.80 4.40 24.91
N GLU A 22 -19.31 4.99 23.84
CA GLU A 22 -20.70 4.89 23.39
C GLU A 22 -20.94 3.61 22.57
N GLY A 23 -19.90 2.98 22.03
CA GLY A 23 -19.96 1.76 21.21
C GLY A 23 -20.18 2.03 19.72
N ASP A 24 -20.23 3.29 19.31
CA ASP A 24 -20.64 3.73 17.97
C ASP A 24 -19.45 3.88 17.01
N LYS A 25 -18.25 4.13 17.53
CA LYS A 25 -17.05 4.35 16.71
C LYS A 25 -15.97 3.35 16.99
N LEU A 26 -15.42 2.77 15.93
CA LEU A 26 -14.28 1.86 15.98
C LEU A 26 -12.98 2.63 15.75
N PHE A 27 -11.99 2.44 16.63
CA PHE A 27 -10.66 3.02 16.53
C PHE A 27 -9.58 1.94 16.44
N TYR A 28 -8.51 2.25 15.71
CA TYR A 28 -7.28 1.48 15.71
C TYR A 28 -6.24 2.17 16.61
N LEU A 29 -5.87 1.49 17.68
CA LEU A 29 -4.99 2.02 18.72
C LEU A 29 -3.75 1.14 18.89
N PRO A 30 -2.55 1.74 19.05
CA PRO A 30 -1.36 1.02 19.49
C PRO A 30 -1.63 0.33 20.83
N ARG A 31 -1.19 -0.92 20.99
CA ARG A 31 -1.37 -1.66 22.26
C ARG A 31 -0.52 -1.13 23.41
N SER A 32 0.48 -0.32 23.11
CA SER A 32 1.36 0.33 24.08
C SER A 32 1.85 1.68 23.56
N GLU A 33 2.60 2.41 24.39
CA GLU A 33 3.30 3.64 23.99
C GLU A 33 4.61 3.39 23.25
N ARG A 34 5.09 2.14 23.18
CA ARG A 34 6.36 1.82 22.53
C ARG A 34 6.29 2.15 21.04
N ARG A 35 7.32 2.82 20.52
CA ARG A 35 7.46 3.15 19.08
C ARG A 35 8.81 2.68 18.58
N THR A 36 8.81 2.05 17.41
CA THR A 36 10.02 1.67 16.68
C THR A 36 10.01 2.36 15.34
N SER A 37 11.12 3.02 14.99
CA SER A 37 11.28 3.64 13.69
C SER A 37 11.38 2.58 12.60
N ARG A 38 10.71 2.81 11.47
CA ARG A 38 10.74 1.95 10.30
C ARG A 38 10.84 2.81 9.04
N ALA A 39 11.84 2.53 8.23
CA ALA A 39 11.99 3.18 6.94
C ALA A 39 11.28 2.36 5.85
N TYR A 40 10.48 3.04 5.04
CA TYR A 40 9.94 2.52 3.79
C TYR A 40 10.66 3.19 2.63
N ASN A 41 11.07 2.39 1.65
CA ASN A 41 11.69 2.86 0.44
C ASN A 41 10.98 2.19 -0.74
N VAL A 42 10.34 2.99 -1.56
CA VAL A 42 9.65 2.51 -2.76
C VAL A 42 10.64 2.61 -3.92
N SER A 43 11.32 1.50 -4.18
CA SER A 43 12.21 1.34 -5.35
C SER A 43 11.59 0.50 -6.46
N ASP A 44 10.60 -0.31 -6.11
CA ASP A 44 9.88 -1.20 -7.00
C ASP A 44 8.45 -1.45 -6.48
N LEU A 45 7.65 -2.13 -7.28
CA LEU A 45 6.25 -2.47 -7.02
C LEU A 45 6.06 -3.98 -6.76
N SER A 46 7.09 -4.65 -6.23
CA SER A 46 7.03 -6.09 -5.95
C SER A 46 6.16 -6.43 -4.74
N SER A 47 6.11 -5.55 -3.74
CA SER A 47 5.27 -5.64 -2.54
C SER A 47 4.76 -4.26 -2.09
N PRO A 48 3.92 -3.60 -2.90
CA PRO A 48 3.41 -2.26 -2.59
C PRO A 48 2.49 -2.31 -1.38
N LEU A 49 2.66 -1.36 -0.47
CA LEU A 49 1.86 -1.18 0.73
C LEU A 49 0.38 -0.95 0.40
N VAL A 50 0.06 -0.21 -0.67
CA VAL A 50 -1.32 0.05 -1.07
C VAL A 50 -2.09 -1.25 -1.33
N LEU A 51 -1.48 -2.22 -2.01
CA LEU A 51 -2.14 -3.50 -2.27
C LEU A 51 -2.19 -4.38 -1.02
N ASN A 52 -1.19 -4.30 -0.14
CA ASN A 52 -1.24 -4.97 1.16
C ASN A 52 -2.39 -4.43 2.03
N PHE A 53 -2.63 -3.12 1.98
CA PHE A 53 -3.72 -2.47 2.70
C PHE A 53 -5.08 -2.88 2.13
N LEU A 54 -5.28 -2.76 0.81
CA LEU A 54 -6.52 -3.17 0.14
C LEU A 54 -6.84 -4.66 0.37
N ASN A 55 -5.82 -5.54 0.35
CA ASN A 55 -5.98 -6.96 0.64
C ASN A 55 -6.29 -7.27 2.13
N SER A 56 -6.10 -6.30 3.03
CA SER A 56 -6.42 -6.40 4.45
C SER A 56 -7.81 -5.86 4.81
N SER A 57 -8.52 -5.26 3.85
CA SER A 57 -9.79 -4.54 4.06
C SER A 57 -10.95 -5.41 4.58
N SER A 58 -10.94 -6.72 4.33
CA SER A 58 -12.14 -7.57 4.49
C SER A 58 -12.66 -7.71 5.92
N THR A 59 -11.81 -7.52 6.93
CA THR A 59 -12.14 -7.78 8.35
C THR A 59 -11.33 -6.86 9.24
N VAL A 60 -11.91 -6.43 10.37
CA VAL A 60 -11.26 -5.55 11.36
C VAL A 60 -9.91 -6.11 11.82
N GLU A 61 -9.81 -7.43 12.05
CA GLU A 61 -8.58 -8.07 12.50
C GLU A 61 -7.47 -7.98 11.46
N LYS A 62 -7.79 -8.11 10.17
CA LYS A 62 -6.81 -7.97 9.10
C LYS A 62 -6.33 -6.53 8.98
N ARG A 63 -7.21 -5.53 9.15
CA ARG A 63 -6.85 -4.11 9.18
C ARG A 63 -5.95 -3.82 10.38
N ALA A 64 -6.29 -4.31 11.57
CA ALA A 64 -5.43 -4.22 12.76
C ALA A 64 -4.06 -4.89 12.55
N ASN A 65 -4.01 -6.05 11.89
CA ASN A 65 -2.75 -6.73 11.55
C ASN A 65 -1.92 -5.94 10.53
N PHE A 66 -2.57 -5.29 9.56
CA PHE A 66 -1.88 -4.38 8.64
C PHE A 66 -1.25 -3.21 9.43
N PHE A 67 -2.00 -2.56 10.30
CA PHE A 67 -1.47 -1.44 11.10
C PHE A 67 -0.40 -1.88 12.11
N ALA A 68 -0.51 -3.08 12.67
CA ALA A 68 0.54 -3.65 13.51
C ALA A 68 1.84 -3.87 12.72
N ALA A 69 1.74 -4.32 11.48
CA ALA A 69 2.89 -4.56 10.62
C ALA A 69 3.49 -3.26 10.07
N TYR A 70 2.65 -2.31 9.64
CA TYR A 70 3.10 -1.18 8.81
C TYR A 70 2.96 0.20 9.49
N GLY A 71 2.29 0.29 10.63
CA GLY A 71 1.93 1.54 11.29
C GLY A 71 0.54 2.02 10.86
N LEU A 72 0.01 3.02 11.58
CA LEU A 72 -1.28 3.64 11.26
C LEU A 72 -1.16 4.52 10.01
N LEU A 73 -2.30 4.85 9.40
CA LEU A 73 -2.36 5.72 8.21
C LEU A 73 -1.73 7.08 8.49
N GLU A 74 -2.04 7.64 9.66
CA GLU A 74 -1.53 8.90 10.19
C GLU A 74 -0.77 8.66 11.50
N LYS A 75 -0.01 9.67 11.97
CA LYS A 75 0.77 9.55 13.23
C LYS A 75 -0.10 9.42 14.49
N SER A 76 -1.39 9.73 14.38
CA SER A 76 -2.36 9.77 15.47
C SER A 76 -3.33 8.58 15.42
N VAL A 77 -4.35 8.61 16.29
CA VAL A 77 -5.48 7.68 16.28
C VAL A 77 -6.11 7.63 14.88
N CYS A 78 -6.46 6.41 14.45
CA CYS A 78 -7.09 6.16 13.16
C CYS A 78 -8.49 5.58 13.41
N THR A 79 -9.54 6.27 12.97
CA THR A 79 -10.92 5.80 13.07
C THR A 79 -11.25 4.85 11.91
N ASP A 80 -12.23 3.98 12.07
CA ASP A 80 -12.71 3.13 10.98
C ASP A 80 -13.32 3.93 9.83
N ASP A 81 -13.89 5.12 10.10
CA ASP A 81 -14.34 6.06 9.07
C ASP A 81 -13.16 6.53 8.20
N MET A 82 -12.06 7.00 8.82
CA MET A 82 -10.85 7.40 8.10
C MET A 82 -10.25 6.25 7.29
N VAL A 83 -10.29 5.04 7.85
CA VAL A 83 -9.84 3.82 7.16
C VAL A 83 -10.74 3.51 5.97
N SER A 84 -12.05 3.64 6.11
CA SER A 84 -13.03 3.38 5.06
C SER A 84 -12.90 4.40 3.92
N ASP A 85 -12.73 5.67 4.25
CA ASP A 85 -12.48 6.73 3.28
C ASP A 85 -11.18 6.48 2.51
N ALA A 86 -10.09 6.19 3.22
CA ALA A 86 -8.80 5.87 2.61
C ALA A 86 -8.89 4.63 1.70
N LEU A 87 -9.59 3.57 2.13
CA LEU A 87 -9.83 2.39 1.30
C LEU A 87 -10.63 2.74 0.03
N GLY A 88 -11.64 3.60 0.14
CA GLY A 88 -12.45 4.05 -0.99
C GLY A 88 -11.65 4.83 -2.02
N VAL A 89 -10.79 5.76 -1.58
CA VAL A 89 -9.90 6.53 -2.44
C VAL A 89 -8.87 5.62 -3.11
N LEU A 90 -8.17 4.79 -2.34
CA LEU A 90 -7.11 3.93 -2.85
C LEU A 90 -7.66 2.85 -3.80
N ASP A 91 -8.80 2.22 -3.49
CA ASP A 91 -9.43 1.22 -4.35
C ASP A 91 -9.83 1.79 -5.71
N LYS A 92 -10.40 3.00 -5.73
CA LYS A 92 -10.71 3.71 -6.98
C LYS A 92 -9.42 4.01 -7.75
N ALA A 93 -8.43 4.59 -7.09
CA ALA A 93 -7.20 5.04 -7.71
C ALA A 93 -6.38 3.88 -8.32
N VAL A 94 -6.26 2.73 -7.64
CA VAL A 94 -5.56 1.56 -8.22
C VAL A 94 -6.27 0.97 -9.43
N LYS A 95 -7.59 1.16 -9.56
CA LYS A 95 -8.41 0.64 -10.66
C LYS A 95 -8.43 1.54 -11.89
N VAL A 96 -8.02 2.80 -11.78
CA VAL A 96 -7.91 3.72 -12.94
C VAL A 96 -6.97 3.14 -14.01
N GLY A 97 -6.01 2.28 -13.62
CA GLY A 97 -5.23 1.47 -14.55
C GLY A 97 -4.19 2.26 -15.35
N PRO A 98 -3.64 1.69 -16.43
CA PRO A 98 -2.64 2.36 -17.28
C PRO A 98 -3.19 3.68 -17.81
N LEU A 99 -2.43 4.77 -17.62
CA LEU A 99 -2.85 6.13 -17.93
C LEU A 99 -2.48 6.56 -19.35
N ALA A 100 -1.57 5.84 -20.00
CA ALA A 100 -0.85 6.29 -21.20
C ALA A 100 -1.74 6.71 -22.38
N ASP A 101 -2.98 6.20 -22.46
CA ASP A 101 -3.87 6.41 -23.61
C ASP A 101 -5.15 7.22 -23.32
N HIS A 102 -5.32 7.72 -22.09
CA HIS A 102 -6.61 8.25 -21.61
C HIS A 102 -6.45 9.52 -20.73
N PRO A 103 -6.41 10.73 -21.33
CA PRO A 103 -6.27 11.99 -20.58
C PRO A 103 -7.30 12.18 -19.46
N GLU A 104 -8.52 11.68 -19.66
CA GLU A 104 -9.58 11.67 -18.65
C GLU A 104 -9.21 10.85 -17.40
N ARG A 105 -8.45 9.76 -17.57
CA ARG A 105 -7.98 8.94 -16.46
C ARG A 105 -6.87 9.63 -15.69
N ILE A 106 -6.03 10.41 -16.37
CA ILE A 106 -5.03 11.26 -15.71
C ILE A 106 -5.72 12.29 -14.83
N ALA A 107 -6.76 12.96 -15.34
CA ALA A 107 -7.54 13.91 -14.55
C ALA A 107 -8.19 13.24 -13.33
N ILE A 108 -8.86 12.10 -13.52
CA ILE A 108 -9.46 11.33 -12.42
C ILE A 108 -8.41 10.93 -11.38
N LEU A 109 -7.25 10.44 -11.82
CA LEU A 109 -6.19 10.05 -10.88
C LEU A 109 -5.64 11.26 -10.13
N ASN A 110 -5.40 12.38 -10.83
CA ASN A 110 -4.94 13.60 -10.18
C ASN A 110 -5.95 14.12 -9.16
N ASP A 111 -7.25 14.05 -9.46
CA ASP A 111 -8.32 14.44 -8.54
C ASP A 111 -8.33 13.51 -7.32
N LEU A 112 -8.25 12.19 -7.51
CA LEU A 112 -8.19 11.20 -6.41
C LEU A 112 -6.94 11.35 -5.56
N LEU A 113 -5.80 11.68 -6.16
CA LEU A 113 -4.53 11.87 -5.47
C LEU A 113 -4.35 13.29 -4.92
N SER A 114 -5.22 14.24 -5.28
CA SER A 114 -5.15 15.62 -4.79
C SER A 114 -5.33 15.71 -3.27
N GLU A 115 -6.01 14.71 -2.68
CA GLU A 115 -6.17 14.57 -1.24
C GLU A 115 -4.86 14.19 -0.51
N SER A 116 -3.91 13.55 -1.21
CA SER A 116 -2.54 13.28 -0.73
C SER A 116 -1.74 14.59 -0.75
N THR A 117 -1.96 15.42 0.26
CA THR A 117 -1.58 16.84 0.26
C THR A 117 -0.17 17.13 0.79
N ALA A 118 0.64 16.12 1.12
CA ALA A 118 1.89 16.40 1.81
C ALA A 118 3.08 15.50 1.45
N MET A 119 3.63 15.68 0.25
CA MET A 119 5.00 15.25 -0.06
C MET A 119 5.95 16.45 -0.01
N HIS A 120 7.15 16.25 0.53
CA HIS A 120 8.20 17.27 0.48
C HIS A 120 9.47 16.71 -0.14
N LEU A 121 10.22 17.57 -0.82
CA LEU A 121 11.55 17.23 -1.32
C LEU A 121 12.55 17.29 -0.17
N GLY A 122 13.51 16.38 -0.19
CA GLY A 122 14.64 16.39 0.72
C GLY A 122 15.88 15.81 0.07
N PHE A 123 16.98 15.82 0.82
CA PHE A 123 18.20 15.13 0.44
C PHE A 123 18.50 13.98 1.41
N ASP A 124 19.19 12.97 0.91
CA ASP A 124 19.70 11.86 1.69
C ASP A 124 21.07 11.42 1.15
N TYR A 125 21.81 10.65 1.94
CA TYR A 125 23.10 10.04 1.56
C TYR A 125 22.94 8.57 1.11
N LEU A 126 21.72 8.15 0.76
CA LEU A 126 21.42 6.81 0.24
C LEU A 126 21.81 6.60 -1.23
N GLY A 127 22.65 7.47 -1.81
CA GLY A 127 23.20 7.28 -3.16
C GLY A 127 24.28 6.20 -3.21
N LEU A 128 24.62 5.74 -4.41
CA LEU A 128 25.80 4.90 -4.62
C LEU A 128 27.02 5.59 -4.00
N ASN A 129 27.81 4.84 -3.23
CA ASN A 129 28.98 5.36 -2.49
C ASN A 129 28.65 6.48 -1.49
N GLN A 130 27.48 6.44 -0.85
CA GLN A 130 27.04 7.48 0.10
C GLN A 130 26.93 8.88 -0.54
N THR A 131 26.65 8.94 -1.85
CA THR A 131 26.47 10.21 -2.53
C THR A 131 25.15 10.87 -2.14
N ARG A 132 25.14 12.20 -2.10
CA ARG A 132 23.93 12.99 -1.87
C ARG A 132 22.97 12.77 -3.04
N ARG A 133 21.73 12.40 -2.74
CA ARG A 133 20.65 12.28 -3.72
C ARG A 133 19.40 13.01 -3.23
N MET A 134 18.64 13.56 -4.17
CA MET A 134 17.32 14.12 -3.88
C MET A 134 16.30 12.99 -3.70
N VAL A 135 15.39 13.13 -2.74
CA VAL A 135 14.37 12.14 -2.40
C VAL A 135 13.01 12.83 -2.21
N ILE A 136 11.93 12.12 -2.51
CA ILE A 136 10.56 12.53 -2.17
C ILE A 136 10.19 11.90 -0.82
N ARG A 137 9.67 12.71 0.10
CA ARG A 137 9.27 12.27 1.45
C ARG A 137 7.77 12.51 1.68
N PRO A 138 6.94 11.46 1.59
CA PRO A 138 5.56 11.48 2.05
C PRO A 138 5.49 11.82 3.55
N ARG A 139 4.41 12.46 4.02
CA ARG A 139 4.24 12.77 5.45
C ARG A 139 3.52 11.68 6.22
N SER A 140 2.74 10.84 5.54
CA SER A 140 2.00 9.75 6.15
C SER A 140 2.10 8.44 5.37
N LEU A 141 1.63 7.34 5.98
CA LEU A 141 1.57 6.04 5.31
C LEU A 141 0.54 6.08 4.16
N PHE A 142 -0.51 6.89 4.30
CA PHE A 142 -1.46 7.14 3.22
C PHE A 142 -0.81 7.83 2.02
N ASP A 143 -0.08 8.93 2.24
CA ASP A 143 0.66 9.63 1.18
C ASP A 143 1.65 8.70 0.45
N LEU A 144 2.31 7.79 1.18
CA LEU A 144 3.21 6.80 0.60
C LEU A 144 2.46 5.82 -0.31
N MET A 145 1.29 5.35 0.09
CA MET A 145 0.45 4.49 -0.73
C MET A 145 -0.05 5.21 -1.98
N CYS A 146 -0.44 6.48 -1.88
CA CYS A 146 -0.75 7.33 -3.04
C CYS A 146 0.44 7.44 -4.00
N ALA A 147 1.66 7.58 -3.47
CA ALA A 147 2.88 7.62 -4.26
C ALA A 147 3.17 6.29 -4.99
N GLU A 148 2.88 5.14 -4.37
CA GLU A 148 2.97 3.83 -5.02
C GLU A 148 1.97 3.69 -6.19
N ILE A 149 0.76 4.26 -6.07
CA ILE A 149 -0.22 4.28 -7.17
C ILE A 149 0.31 5.14 -8.33
N ALA A 150 0.82 6.34 -8.04
CA ALA A 150 1.40 7.20 -9.06
C ALA A 150 2.57 6.51 -9.78
N MET A 151 3.42 5.79 -9.03
CA MET A 151 4.50 4.99 -9.60
C MET A 151 3.97 3.85 -10.47
N ALA A 152 2.95 3.13 -10.03
CA ALA A 152 2.31 2.06 -10.81
C ALA A 152 1.73 2.60 -12.13
N ALA A 153 1.13 3.79 -12.09
CA ALA A 153 0.63 4.47 -13.26
C ALA A 153 1.75 4.96 -14.21
N GLU A 154 2.87 5.48 -13.68
CA GLU A 154 4.03 5.94 -14.47
C GLU A 154 4.63 4.81 -15.33
N VAL A 155 4.61 3.58 -14.81
CA VAL A 155 5.25 2.41 -15.46
C VAL A 155 4.26 1.44 -16.09
N ASP A 156 3.01 1.85 -16.24
CA ASP A 156 1.90 1.06 -16.79
C ASP A 156 1.76 -0.33 -16.13
N ALA A 157 1.96 -0.39 -14.81
CA ALA A 157 1.76 -1.61 -14.05
C ALA A 157 0.27 -1.97 -14.02
N ALA A 158 -0.06 -3.20 -14.42
CA ALA A 158 -1.43 -3.67 -14.48
C ALA A 158 -1.86 -4.27 -13.14
N LEU A 159 -3.02 -3.84 -12.63
CA LEU A 159 -3.65 -4.46 -11.47
C LEU A 159 -4.34 -5.76 -11.88
N THR A 160 -4.11 -6.84 -11.13
CA THR A 160 -4.77 -8.13 -11.34
C THR A 160 -5.08 -8.83 -10.02
N SER A 161 -5.92 -9.85 -10.05
CA SER A 161 -6.29 -10.67 -8.89
C SER A 161 -5.78 -12.10 -9.03
N CYS A 162 -5.32 -12.67 -7.91
CA CYS A 162 -4.76 -14.02 -7.90
C CYS A 162 -5.85 -15.10 -8.08
N GLU A 163 -5.69 -15.99 -9.07
CA GLU A 163 -6.68 -17.06 -9.34
C GLU A 163 -6.87 -18.04 -8.16
N ASN A 164 -5.91 -18.15 -7.23
CA ASN A 164 -6.02 -19.09 -6.09
C ASN A 164 -6.51 -18.45 -4.79
N CYS A 165 -6.23 -17.17 -4.55
CA CYS A 165 -6.53 -16.52 -3.26
C CYS A 165 -7.19 -15.15 -3.39
N SER A 166 -7.51 -14.72 -4.61
CA SER A 166 -8.17 -13.46 -4.97
C SER A 166 -7.47 -12.18 -4.53
N ARG A 167 -6.25 -12.28 -3.97
CA ARG A 167 -5.45 -11.11 -3.58
C ARG A 167 -5.07 -10.28 -4.81
N LEU A 168 -5.18 -8.98 -4.67
CA LEU A 168 -4.70 -7.99 -5.64
C LEU A 168 -3.18 -7.96 -5.67
N PHE A 169 -2.60 -7.87 -6.86
CA PHE A 169 -1.16 -7.68 -7.09
C PHE A 169 -0.93 -6.96 -8.42
N TYR A 170 0.22 -6.28 -8.56
CA TYR A 170 0.62 -5.68 -9.84
C TYR A 170 1.41 -6.66 -10.72
N THR A 171 1.27 -6.52 -12.03
CA THR A 171 2.12 -7.15 -13.06
C THR A 171 2.72 -6.09 -13.97
N GLY A 172 3.86 -6.38 -14.60
CA GLY A 172 4.53 -5.44 -15.49
C GLY A 172 5.81 -4.86 -14.93
N HIS A 173 6.25 -3.75 -15.52
CA HIS A 173 7.53 -3.15 -15.21
C HIS A 173 7.64 -2.77 -13.73
N LEU A 174 8.83 -2.91 -13.14
CA LEU A 174 9.10 -2.73 -11.70
C LEU A 174 8.32 -3.63 -10.73
N THR A 175 7.46 -4.55 -11.17
CA THR A 175 6.70 -5.43 -10.24
C THR A 175 7.42 -6.73 -9.86
N GLY A 176 8.55 -7.01 -10.53
CA GLY A 176 9.22 -8.32 -10.48
C GLY A 176 8.41 -9.46 -11.12
N ARG A 177 7.28 -9.16 -11.77
CA ARG A 177 6.34 -10.13 -12.33
C ARG A 177 6.11 -9.88 -13.82
N ARG A 178 5.94 -10.97 -14.57
CA ARG A 178 5.57 -10.92 -16.00
C ARG A 178 4.13 -10.39 -16.12
N ASN A 179 3.84 -9.68 -17.22
CA ASN A 179 2.50 -9.15 -17.52
C ASN A 179 1.41 -10.25 -17.53
N THR A 180 1.80 -11.48 -17.85
CA THR A 180 0.92 -12.66 -17.93
C THR A 180 0.82 -13.46 -16.61
N ALA A 181 1.36 -12.95 -15.50
CA ALA A 181 1.30 -13.65 -14.22
C ALA A 181 -0.14 -13.74 -13.69
N ARG A 182 -0.56 -14.96 -13.34
CA ARG A 182 -1.92 -15.29 -12.84
C ARG A 182 -2.00 -15.45 -11.31
N TYR A 183 -0.85 -15.60 -10.66
CA TYR A 183 -0.74 -15.86 -9.23
C TYR A 183 0.13 -14.82 -8.55
N CYS A 184 -0.29 -14.37 -7.37
CA CYS A 184 0.45 -13.36 -6.61
C CYS A 184 1.82 -13.84 -6.08
N SER A 185 2.01 -15.15 -5.98
CA SER A 185 3.24 -15.80 -5.48
C SER A 185 3.39 -17.23 -5.99
N ASP A 186 4.63 -17.73 -5.99
CA ASP A 186 4.94 -19.12 -6.33
C ASP A 186 4.22 -20.12 -5.42
N ARG A 187 4.02 -19.77 -4.14
CA ARG A 187 3.24 -20.58 -3.19
C ARG A 187 1.79 -20.75 -3.66
N CYS A 188 1.16 -19.69 -4.17
CA CYS A 188 -0.20 -19.76 -4.71
C CYS A 188 -0.25 -20.58 -6.00
N ARG A 189 0.74 -20.42 -6.89
CA ARG A 189 0.86 -21.25 -8.10
C ARG A 189 0.96 -22.75 -7.76
N ALA A 190 1.85 -23.10 -6.83
CA ALA A 190 2.02 -24.48 -6.38
C ALA A 190 0.77 -25.04 -5.66
N ALA A 191 0.03 -24.20 -4.93
CA ALA A 191 -1.24 -24.60 -4.30
C ALA A 191 -2.34 -24.86 -5.33
N ALA A 192 -2.47 -24.00 -6.35
CA ALA A 192 -3.42 -24.18 -7.45
C ALA A 192 -3.14 -25.49 -8.22
N ASN A 193 -1.88 -25.72 -8.59
CA ASN A 193 -1.48 -26.93 -9.30
C ASN A 193 -1.77 -28.21 -8.48
N ARG A 194 -1.56 -28.16 -7.15
CA ARG A 194 -1.90 -29.28 -6.26
C ARG A 194 -3.41 -29.55 -6.22
N LYS A 195 -4.25 -28.51 -6.17
CA LYS A 195 -5.71 -28.66 -6.22
C LYS A 195 -6.16 -29.30 -7.54
N LEU A 196 -5.54 -28.92 -8.66
CA LEU A 196 -5.85 -29.49 -9.98
C LEU A 196 -5.39 -30.96 -10.11
N ALA A 197 -4.26 -31.32 -9.50
CA ALA A 197 -3.72 -32.68 -9.56
C ALA A 197 -4.45 -33.67 -8.62
N GLY A 198 -4.95 -33.20 -7.46
CA GLY A 198 -5.69 -34.03 -6.50
C GLY A 198 -7.20 -34.12 -6.75
N GLY A 199 -7.71 -33.44 -7.79
CA GLY A 199 -9.11 -33.51 -8.22
C GLY A 199 -9.35 -34.48 -9.38
N ARG A 200 -8.42 -35.39 -9.66
CA ARG A 200 -8.56 -36.51 -10.59
C ARG A 200 -8.60 -37.83 -9.85
#